data_AF-A0A949U413-F1
#
_entry.id   AF-A0A949U413-F1
#
_cell.length_a   1.000
_cell.length_b   1.000
_cell.length_c   1.000
_cell.angle_alpha   90.00
_cell.angle_beta   90.00
_cell.angle_gamma   90.00
#
_symmetry.space_group_name_H-M   'P 1'
#
loop_
_entity.id
_entity.type
_entity.pdbx_description
1 polymer ?
#
loop_
_entity_poly.entity_id
_entity_poly.type
_entity_poly.pdbx_seq_one_letter_code
_entity_poly.pdbx_strand_id
1 'polypeptide(L)'
;MNLIKEEGDLLLVQCNLCKKEFTIEKKKCIKTSEGYELKEKIKCNICGEIDSSIVNYRKMLKFYNMTEKKRNLRTFESEKKAQVQNSSIKNQIRCPKCGSTQITSNNKGFSVGKAVGGLALFGQVGLLGGFLGSKKVVVTCLKCGNQWKAGKL
;
A
#
# COMPACT_ATOMS: atom_id res chain seq x y z
N MET A 1 9.95 13.17 34.48
CA MET A 1 10.36 12.01 35.30
C MET A 1 9.79 10.75 34.67
N ASN A 2 10.38 9.58 34.86
CA ASN A 2 9.93 8.34 34.22
C ASN A 2 9.03 7.51 35.14
N LEU A 3 7.83 7.15 34.67
CA LEU A 3 6.92 6.27 35.41
C LEU A 3 7.42 4.82 35.38
N ILE A 4 7.62 4.19 36.55
CA ILE A 4 7.98 2.77 36.66
C ILE A 4 6.72 1.92 36.81
N LYS A 5 5.91 2.17 37.85
CA LYS A 5 4.72 1.38 38.18
C LYS A 5 3.66 2.23 38.89
N GLU A 6 2.43 1.73 38.87
CA GLU A 6 1.30 2.29 39.60
C GLU A 6 0.86 1.30 40.67
N GLU A 7 0.75 1.74 41.93
CA GLU A 7 0.30 0.94 43.07
C GLU A 7 -0.86 1.66 43.74
N GLY A 8 -2.10 1.26 43.44
CA GLY A 8 -3.30 1.92 43.98
C GLY A 8 -3.31 3.42 43.67
N ASP A 9 -3.24 4.24 44.72
CA ASP A 9 -3.21 5.71 44.69
C ASP A 9 -1.80 6.32 44.55
N LEU A 10 -0.77 5.48 44.43
CA LEU A 10 0.62 5.88 44.40
C LEU A 10 1.26 5.58 43.03
N LEU A 11 2.11 6.48 42.57
CA LEU A 11 2.92 6.35 41.36
C LEU A 11 4.38 6.19 41.78
N LEU A 12 5.02 5.08 41.42
CA LEU A 12 6.47 4.94 41.56
C LEU A 12 7.15 5.56 40.35
N VAL A 13 7.93 6.60 40.60
CA VAL A 13 8.53 7.43 39.58
C VAL A 13 10.04 7.48 39.79
N GLN A 14 10.77 7.42 38.69
CA GLN A 14 12.23 7.52 38.67
C GLN A 14 12.65 8.87 38.12
N CYS A 15 13.56 9.54 38.83
CA CYS A 15 14.22 10.73 38.32
C CYS A 15 15.11 10.36 37.12
N ASN A 16 15.06 11.16 36.05
CA ASN A 16 15.83 10.91 34.84
C ASN A 16 17.33 11.17 35.04
N LEU A 17 17.68 12.13 35.90
CA LEU A 17 19.06 12.50 36.22
C LEU A 17 19.70 11.57 37.26
N CYS A 18 19.14 11.48 38.47
CA CYS A 18 19.78 10.74 39.57
C CYS A 18 19.36 9.27 39.69
N LYS A 19 18.43 8.80 38.85
CA LYS A 19 17.89 7.42 38.84
C LYS A 19 17.23 6.96 40.15
N LYS A 20 17.15 7.82 41.17
CA LYS A 20 16.45 7.54 42.43
C LYS A 20 14.95 7.44 42.18
N GLU A 21 14.36 6.43 42.81
CA GLU A 21 12.93 6.16 42.79
C GLU A 21 12.27 6.83 43.98
N PHE A 22 11.09 7.39 43.75
CA PHE A 22 10.26 7.97 44.79
C PHE A 22 8.79 7.91 44.39
N THR A 23 7.94 8.05 45.39
CA THR A 23 6.51 7.83 45.25
C THR A 23 5.76 9.14 45.23
N ILE A 24 4.84 9.28 44.27
CA ILE A 24 3.98 10.47 44.11
C ILE A 24 2.53 10.04 44.20
N GLU A 25 1.73 10.77 44.99
CA GLU A 25 0.30 10.52 45.11
C GLU A 25 -0.45 10.95 43.84
N LYS A 26 -1.34 10.09 43.32
CA LYS A 26 -2.18 10.38 42.15
C LYS A 26 -3.05 11.63 42.34
N LYS A 27 -3.41 12.00 43.57
CA LYS A 27 -4.19 13.21 43.89
C LYS A 27 -3.52 14.50 43.39
N LYS A 28 -2.18 14.51 43.36
CA LYS A 28 -1.33 15.63 42.92
C LYS A 28 -1.08 15.61 41.40
N CYS A 29 -1.61 14.60 40.71
CA CYS A 29 -1.46 14.42 39.27
C CYS A 29 -2.82 14.51 38.54
N ILE A 30 -2.76 14.84 37.25
CA ILE A 30 -3.86 14.77 36.30
C ILE A 30 -3.50 13.64 35.34
N LYS A 31 -4.38 12.64 35.21
CA LYS A 31 -4.17 11.51 34.30
C LYS A 31 -4.39 11.98 32.85
N THR A 32 -3.43 11.73 31.98
CA THR A 32 -3.51 12.04 30.54
C THR A 32 -3.43 10.76 29.71
N SER A 33 -3.61 10.87 28.38
CA SER A 33 -3.49 9.73 27.46
C SER A 33 -2.09 9.11 27.43
N GLU A 34 -1.06 9.90 27.76
CA GLU A 34 0.34 9.53 27.65
C GLU A 34 1.03 9.29 29.01
N GLY A 35 0.38 9.64 30.12
CA GLY A 35 0.93 9.47 31.46
C GLY A 35 0.19 10.28 32.52
N TYR A 36 0.95 11.04 33.30
CA TYR A 36 0.45 11.88 34.38
C TYR A 36 1.10 13.26 34.33
N GLU A 37 0.29 14.30 34.32
CA GLU A 37 0.73 15.69 34.43
C GLU A 37 0.65 16.14 35.89
N LEU A 38 1.64 16.87 36.38
CA LEU A 38 1.68 17.28 37.78
C LEU A 38 0.93 18.61 37.96
N LYS A 39 0.02 18.68 38.94
CA LYS A 39 -0.69 19.93 39.27
C LYS A 39 0.25 21.01 39.79
N GLU A 40 1.29 20.58 40.49
CA GLU A 40 2.34 21.44 41.05
C GLU A 40 3.70 20.89 40.64
N LYS A 41 4.66 21.78 40.36
CA LYS A 41 6.03 21.38 39.97
C LYS A 41 6.66 20.57 41.11
N ILE A 42 7.01 19.31 40.87
CA ILE A 42 7.68 18.48 41.87
C ILE A 42 9.18 18.55 41.65
N LYS A 43 9.89 18.87 42.73
CA LYS A 43 11.34 18.85 42.78
C LYS A 43 11.82 17.49 43.26
N CYS A 44 12.74 16.87 42.53
CA CYS A 44 13.45 15.70 43.01
C CYS A 44 14.21 16.06 44.30
N ASN A 45 13.97 15.33 45.38
CA ASN A 45 14.60 15.58 46.68
C ASN A 45 16.11 15.27 46.71
N ILE A 46 16.67 14.63 45.68
CA ILE A 46 18.09 14.25 45.60
C ILE A 46 18.88 15.19 44.72
N CYS A 47 18.53 15.31 43.43
CA CYS A 47 19.29 16.15 42.49
C CYS A 47 18.66 17.53 42.26
N GLY A 48 17.48 17.81 42.81
CA GLY A 48 16.80 19.08 42.63
C GLY A 48 16.18 19.31 41.26
N GLU A 49 16.13 18.30 40.39
CA GLU A 49 15.42 18.36 39.09
C GLU A 49 13.95 18.72 39.30
N ILE A 50 13.48 19.75 38.60
CA ILE A 50 12.07 20.15 38.62
C ILE A 50 11.42 19.60 37.36
N ASP A 51 10.39 18.80 37.52
CA ASP A 51 9.65 18.25 36.40
C ASP A 51 8.15 18.54 36.56
N SER A 52 7.53 18.93 35.46
CA SER A 52 6.08 19.18 35.39
C SER A 52 5.31 17.97 34.85
N SER A 53 6.03 16.95 34.36
CA SER A 53 5.39 15.79 33.73
C SER A 53 6.04 14.45 34.12
N ILE A 54 5.18 13.45 34.29
CA ILE A 54 5.56 12.06 34.51
C ILE A 54 5.10 11.29 33.29
N VAL A 55 6.05 10.94 32.43
CA VAL A 55 5.78 10.27 31.15
C VAL A 55 6.36 8.85 31.20
N ASN A 56 5.62 7.88 30.65
CA ASN A 56 6.15 6.54 30.46
C ASN A 56 6.97 6.50 29.16
N TYR A 57 8.28 6.76 29.29
CA TYR A 57 9.16 6.86 28.13
C TYR A 57 9.26 5.54 27.34
N ARG A 58 9.15 4.39 28.02
CA ARG A 58 9.11 3.06 27.36
C ARG A 58 7.91 2.91 26.41
N LYS A 59 6.74 3.43 26.79
CA LYS A 59 5.54 3.39 25.95
C LYS A 59 5.64 4.38 24.78
N MET A 60 6.15 5.57 25.04
CA MET A 60 6.34 6.62 24.02
C MET A 60 7.36 6.19 22.94
N LEU A 61 8.52 5.66 23.35
CA LEU A 61 9.54 5.16 22.41
C LEU A 61 9.02 4.05 21.49
N LYS A 62 8.19 3.14 22.02
CA LYS A 62 7.57 2.08 21.20
C LYS A 62 6.67 2.66 20.11
N PHE A 63 5.94 3.73 20.40
CA PHE A 63 5.09 4.41 19.42
C PHE A 63 5.92 5.08 18.33
N TYR A 64 6.98 5.81 18.69
CA TYR A 64 7.85 6.48 17.73
C TYR A 64 8.50 5.49 16.74
N ASN A 65 9.13 4.43 17.26
CA ASN A 65 9.80 3.41 16.43
C ASN A 65 8.83 2.72 15.44
N MET A 66 7.55 2.58 15.83
CA MET A 66 6.52 2.02 14.96
C MET A 66 6.21 2.94 13.76
N THR A 67 6.21 4.27 13.98
CA THR A 67 5.88 5.25 12.94
C THR A 67 6.99 5.43 11.91
N GLU A 68 8.26 5.39 12.31
CA GLU A 68 9.39 5.47 11.38
C GLU A 68 9.44 4.26 10.44
N LYS A 69 9.21 3.06 10.98
CA LYS A 69 9.19 1.82 10.19
C LYS A 69 8.13 1.85 9.09
N LYS A 70 6.95 2.43 9.36
CA LYS A 70 5.86 2.58 8.36
C LYS A 70 6.20 3.56 7.25
N ARG A 71 6.90 4.67 7.52
CA ARG A 71 7.34 5.61 6.48
C ARG A 71 8.33 4.94 5.53
N ASN A 72 9.35 4.26 6.08
CA ASN A 72 10.40 3.64 5.28
C ASN A 72 9.88 2.50 4.39
N LEU A 73 8.90 1.70 4.85
CA LEU A 73 8.28 0.67 4.03
C LEU A 73 7.50 1.24 2.83
N ARG A 74 6.76 2.34 3.02
CA ARG A 74 5.99 2.97 1.95
C ARG A 74 6.89 3.53 0.86
N THR A 75 7.98 4.20 1.26
CA THR A 75 8.98 4.75 0.32
C THR A 75 9.61 3.64 -0.52
N PHE A 76 9.98 2.52 0.09
CA PHE A 76 10.56 1.36 -0.60
C PHE A 76 9.59 0.69 -1.60
N GLU A 77 8.30 0.60 -1.26
CA GLU A 77 7.28 0.08 -2.19
C GLU A 77 7.05 1.02 -3.39
N SER A 78 7.07 2.34 -3.19
CA SER A 78 6.92 3.31 -4.28
C SER A 78 8.08 3.26 -5.28
N GLU A 79 9.32 3.09 -4.81
CA GLU A 79 10.51 2.97 -5.66
C GLU A 79 10.46 1.68 -6.50
N LYS A 80 10.08 0.55 -5.90
CA LYS A 80 9.89 -0.71 -6.64
C LYS A 80 8.82 -0.61 -7.71
N LYS A 81 7.68 0.02 -7.45
CA LYS A 81 6.60 0.19 -8.44
C LYS A 81 7.05 1.05 -9.63
N ALA A 82 7.81 2.11 -9.39
CA ALA A 82 8.33 2.98 -10.45
C ALA A 82 9.33 2.26 -11.36
N GLN A 83 10.16 1.37 -10.82
CA GLN A 83 11.09 0.55 -11.62
C GLN A 83 10.36 -0.50 -12.47
N VAL A 84 9.37 -1.20 -11.90
CA VAL A 84 8.60 -2.21 -12.64
C VAL A 84 7.79 -1.56 -13.78
N GLN A 85 7.17 -0.41 -13.55
CA GLN A 85 6.43 0.30 -14.60
C GLN A 85 7.32 0.73 -15.77
N ASN A 86 8.54 1.22 -15.50
CA ASN A 86 9.48 1.60 -16.55
C ASN A 86 9.97 0.42 -17.40
N SER A 87 10.17 -0.75 -16.77
CA SER A 87 10.52 -1.98 -17.50
C SER A 87 9.40 -2.43 -18.45
N SER A 88 8.15 -2.28 -18.03
CA SER A 88 6.98 -2.59 -18.86
C SER A 88 6.82 -1.63 -20.04
N ILE A 89 7.15 -0.34 -19.89
CA ILE A 89 7.03 0.68 -20.96
C ILE A 89 8.01 0.39 -22.12
N LYS A 90 9.23 -0.09 -21.83
CA LYS A 90 10.25 -0.34 -22.86
C LYS A 90 9.86 -1.48 -23.82
N ASN A 91 9.08 -2.45 -23.34
CA ASN A 91 8.61 -3.58 -24.14
C ASN A 91 7.13 -3.46 -24.59
N GLN A 92 6.53 -2.26 -24.49
CA GLN A 92 5.15 -2.07 -24.94
C GLN A 92 5.05 -2.06 -26.47
N ILE A 93 4.15 -2.90 -26.98
CA ILE A 93 3.74 -2.93 -28.38
C ILE A 93 3.15 -1.56 -28.75
N ARG A 94 3.65 -0.98 -29.84
CA ARG A 94 3.18 0.30 -30.38
C ARG A 94 2.47 0.10 -31.70
N CYS A 95 1.49 0.94 -31.98
CA CYS A 95 0.83 0.96 -33.26
C CYS A 95 1.81 1.44 -34.34
N PRO A 96 2.00 0.70 -35.44
CA PRO A 96 2.92 1.10 -36.51
C PRO A 96 2.48 2.36 -37.26
N LYS A 97 1.19 2.72 -37.19
CA LYS A 97 0.63 3.90 -37.87
C LYS A 97 0.72 5.19 -37.05
N CYS A 98 0.48 5.12 -35.74
CA CYS A 98 0.36 6.31 -34.88
C CYS A 98 1.21 6.29 -33.61
N GLY A 99 2.00 5.23 -33.38
CA GLY A 99 2.89 5.09 -32.22
C GLY A 99 2.19 4.88 -30.87
N SER A 100 0.85 4.81 -30.83
CA SER A 100 0.09 4.62 -29.58
C SER A 100 0.27 3.21 -29.00
N THR A 101 0.28 3.09 -27.68
CA THR A 101 0.29 1.83 -26.93
C THR A 101 -1.13 1.35 -26.58
N GLN A 102 -2.17 2.07 -27.01
CA GLN A 102 -3.57 1.67 -26.85
C GLN A 102 -3.95 0.66 -27.93
N ILE A 103 -3.66 -0.61 -27.64
CA ILE A 103 -3.76 -1.74 -28.54
C ILE A 103 -4.73 -2.76 -27.94
N THR A 104 -5.66 -3.30 -28.73
CA THR A 104 -6.53 -4.41 -28.33
C THR A 104 -6.34 -5.60 -29.27
N SER A 105 -6.27 -6.81 -28.71
CA SER A 105 -6.27 -8.05 -29.48
C SER A 105 -7.69 -8.56 -29.61
N ASN A 106 -8.27 -8.45 -30.80
CA ASN A 106 -9.59 -8.98 -31.09
C ASN A 106 -9.46 -10.27 -31.90
N ASN A 107 -10.00 -11.37 -31.38
CA ASN A 107 -10.14 -12.59 -32.15
C ASN A 107 -11.33 -12.40 -33.10
N LYS A 108 -11.12 -12.51 -34.42
CA LYS A 108 -12.26 -12.61 -35.35
C LYS A 108 -12.94 -13.97 -35.17
N GLY A 109 -13.74 -14.10 -34.12
CA GLY A 109 -14.63 -15.23 -33.87
C GLY A 109 -15.93 -15.08 -34.66
N PHE A 110 -16.38 -16.19 -35.24
CA PHE A 110 -17.71 -16.44 -35.82
C PHE A 110 -18.35 -15.29 -36.63
N SER A 111 -18.10 -15.28 -37.94
CA SER A 111 -18.85 -14.43 -38.86
C SER A 111 -20.24 -15.05 -39.10
N VAL A 112 -21.31 -14.34 -38.71
CA VAL A 112 -22.71 -14.74 -38.91
C VAL A 112 -22.97 -15.17 -40.37
N GLY A 113 -22.36 -14.47 -41.35
CA GLY A 113 -22.50 -14.82 -42.77
C GLY A 113 -21.91 -16.19 -43.14
N LYS A 114 -20.86 -16.65 -42.45
CA LYS A 114 -20.30 -17.99 -42.66
C LYS A 114 -21.16 -19.09 -42.03
N ALA A 115 -21.86 -18.78 -40.94
CA ALA A 115 -22.80 -19.70 -40.32
C ALA A 115 -24.03 -19.91 -41.19
N VAL A 116 -24.58 -18.83 -41.77
CA VAL A 116 -25.73 -18.89 -42.68
C VAL A 116 -25.35 -19.62 -43.99
N GLY A 117 -24.19 -19.31 -44.58
CA GLY A 117 -23.71 -20.04 -45.77
C GLY A 117 -23.38 -21.51 -45.49
N GLY A 118 -22.80 -21.82 -44.32
CA GLY A 118 -22.53 -23.20 -43.90
C GLY A 118 -23.79 -24.02 -43.67
N LEU A 119 -24.83 -23.40 -43.10
CA LEU A 119 -26.17 -23.99 -42.97
C LEU A 119 -26.83 -24.25 -44.33
N ALA A 120 -26.69 -23.29 -45.26
CA ALA A 120 -27.28 -23.42 -46.59
C ALA A 120 -26.61 -24.51 -47.44
N LEU A 121 -25.28 -24.65 -47.36
CA LEU A 121 -24.52 -25.58 -48.20
C LEU A 121 -24.39 -26.98 -47.60
N PHE A 122 -24.27 -27.10 -46.27
CA PHE A 122 -23.97 -28.37 -45.59
C PHE A 122 -25.01 -28.73 -44.52
N GLY A 123 -26.14 -28.03 -44.46
CA GLY A 123 -27.22 -28.30 -43.51
C GLY A 123 -26.80 -28.15 -42.05
N GLN A 124 -27.42 -28.94 -41.17
CA GLN A 124 -27.16 -28.89 -39.71
C GLN A 124 -25.70 -29.26 -39.35
N VAL A 125 -24.98 -29.98 -40.21
CA VAL A 125 -23.58 -30.38 -40.00
C VAL A 125 -22.61 -29.23 -40.31
N GLY A 126 -23.03 -28.25 -41.12
CA GLY A 126 -22.22 -27.11 -41.54
C GLY A 126 -21.84 -26.12 -40.42
N LEU A 127 -22.58 -26.13 -39.30
CA LEU A 127 -22.27 -25.32 -38.11
C LEU A 127 -20.98 -25.75 -37.42
N LEU A 128 -20.66 -27.06 -37.43
CA LEU A 128 -19.47 -27.60 -36.76
C LEU A 128 -18.19 -27.37 -37.57
N GLY A 129 -18.28 -27.29 -38.90
CA GLY A 129 -17.15 -26.97 -39.79
C GLY A 129 -16.68 -25.51 -39.72
N GLY A 130 -17.53 -24.60 -39.19
CA GLY A 130 -17.23 -23.17 -39.08
C GLY A 130 -16.12 -22.82 -38.06
N PHE A 131 -15.75 -23.76 -37.19
CA PHE A 131 -14.73 -23.57 -36.16
C PHE A 131 -13.29 -23.93 -36.60
N LEU A 132 -13.12 -24.62 -37.74
CA LEU A 132 -11.79 -25.10 -38.18
C LEU A 132 -10.82 -24.01 -38.69
N GLY A 133 -11.19 -22.72 -38.69
CA GLY A 133 -10.35 -21.65 -39.25
C GLY A 133 -10.16 -20.39 -38.39
N SER A 134 -10.60 -20.38 -37.13
CA SER A 134 -10.87 -19.15 -36.38
C SER A 134 -9.73 -18.68 -35.45
N LYS A 135 -8.46 -18.86 -35.86
CA LYS A 135 -7.28 -18.41 -35.07
C LYS A 135 -6.59 -17.17 -35.64
N LYS A 136 -7.33 -16.29 -36.32
CA LYS A 136 -6.76 -15.00 -36.78
C LYS A 136 -6.94 -13.96 -35.67
N VAL A 137 -5.92 -13.83 -34.83
CA VAL A 137 -5.79 -12.75 -33.85
C VAL A 137 -5.49 -11.46 -34.62
N VAL A 138 -6.44 -10.52 -34.62
CA VAL A 138 -6.27 -9.20 -35.23
C VAL A 138 -6.03 -8.19 -34.12
N VAL A 139 -4.92 -7.49 -34.23
CA VAL A 139 -4.54 -6.42 -33.32
C VAL A 139 -5.10 -5.11 -33.88
N THR A 140 -5.87 -4.37 -33.08
CA THR A 140 -6.48 -3.09 -33.45
C THR A 140 -5.95 -1.99 -32.56
N CYS A 141 -5.54 -0.86 -33.14
CA CYS A 141 -5.24 0.34 -32.37
C CYS A 141 -6.51 1.12 -32.07
N LEU A 142 -6.76 1.40 -30.79
CA LEU A 142 -7.93 2.17 -30.35
C LEU A 142 -7.81 3.67 -30.65
N LYS A 143 -6.58 4.18 -30.86
CA LYS A 143 -6.35 5.59 -31.17
C LYS A 143 -6.62 5.94 -32.64
N CYS A 144 -6.21 5.09 -33.57
CA CYS A 144 -6.29 5.41 -35.01
C CYS A 144 -7.08 4.39 -35.84
N GLY A 145 -7.61 3.34 -35.22
CA GLY A 145 -8.41 2.30 -35.88
C GLY A 145 -7.60 1.34 -36.77
N ASN A 146 -6.27 1.47 -36.85
CA ASN A 146 -5.45 0.59 -37.69
C ASN A 146 -5.50 -0.87 -37.19
N GLN A 147 -5.62 -1.82 -38.11
CA GLN A 147 -5.71 -3.26 -37.81
C GLN A 147 -4.59 -4.04 -38.50
N TRP A 148 -3.94 -4.95 -37.77
CA TRP A 148 -2.90 -5.84 -38.31
C TRP A 148 -2.97 -7.23 -37.69
N LYS A 149 -2.27 -8.21 -38.28
CA LYS A 149 -2.27 -9.60 -37.81
C LYS A 149 -1.16 -9.79 -36.77
N ALA A 150 -1.45 -10.44 -35.65
CA ALA A 150 -0.41 -10.83 -34.71
C ALA A 150 0.52 -11.90 -35.34
N GLY A 151 1.84 -11.75 -35.22
CA GLY A 151 2.82 -12.76 -35.66
C GLY A 151 3.28 -12.69 -37.13
N LYS A 152 2.91 -11.67 -37.91
CA LYS A 152 3.61 -11.31 -39.15
C LYS A 152 4.18 -9.91 -38.99
N LEU A 153 5.48 -9.85 -38.71
CA LEU A 153 6.32 -8.68 -38.90
C LEU A 153 6.82 -8.69 -40.35
#